data_AF-A0A840NSL3-F1
#
_entry.id   AF-A0A840NSL3-F1
#
_cell.length_a   1.000
_cell.length_b   1.000
_cell.length_c   1.000
_cell.angle_alpha   90.00
_cell.angle_beta   90.00
_cell.angle_gamma   90.00
#
_symmetry.space_group_name_H-M   'P 1'
#
loop_
_entity.id
_entity.type
_entity.pdbx_description
1 polymer ?
#
loop_
_entity_poly.entity_id
_entity_poly.type
_entity_poly.pdbx_seq_one_letter_code
_entity_poly.pdbx_strand_id
1 'polypeptide(L)' 'MTLELRDTAQGDRALLAFTSLRGLVDGCGDGQAWVAVRGHQLDDLRARSGADVILWDAALPVDERRTRYQEGAR' A
#
# COMPACT_ATOMS: atom_id res chain seq x y z
N MET A 1 6.53 9.66 -9.77
CA MET A 1 6.28 8.95 -8.50
C MET A 1 6.23 7.46 -8.79
N THR A 2 6.71 6.61 -7.89
CA THR A 2 6.70 5.15 -8.04
C THR A 2 5.81 4.56 -6.95
N LEU A 3 4.87 3.70 -7.33
CA LEU A 3 3.99 3.00 -6.38
C LEU A 3 4.56 1.62 -6.08
N GLU A 4 4.57 1.24 -4.81
CA GLU A 4 4.94 -0.11 -4.38
C GLU A 4 3.75 -1.05 -4.60
N LEU A 5 4.00 -2.20 -5.24
CA LEU A 5 3.01 -3.24 -5.49
C LEU A 5 3.34 -4.47 -4.66
N ARG A 6 2.31 -5.26 -4.32
CA ARG A 6 2.45 -6.50 -3.55
C ARG A 6 1.98 -7.68 -4.38
N ASP A 7 2.73 -8.77 -4.35
CA ASP A 7 2.29 -10.01 -4.97
C ASP A 7 1.22 -10.67 -4.09
N THR A 8 0.14 -11.09 -4.70
CA THR A 8 -0.91 -11.86 -4.04
C THR A 8 -0.58 -13.35 -4.06
N ALA A 9 -1.24 -14.14 -3.21
CA ALA A 9 -1.10 -15.59 -3.23
C ALA A 9 -1.51 -16.23 -4.57
N GLN A 10 -2.32 -15.51 -5.35
CA GLN A 10 -2.82 -15.89 -6.67
C GLN A 10 -1.84 -15.50 -7.80
N GLY A 11 -0.79 -14.74 -7.51
CA GLY A 11 0.21 -14.29 -8.47
C GLY A 11 -0.07 -12.93 -9.10
N ASP A 12 -1.19 -12.29 -8.76
CA ASP A 12 -1.51 -10.92 -9.22
C ASP A 12 -0.65 -9.87 -8.49
N ARG A 13 -0.32 -8.78 -9.18
CA ARG A 13 0.31 -7.60 -8.58
C ARG A 13 -0.74 -6.62 -8.09
N ALA A 14 -0.82 -6.45 -6.77
CA ALA A 14 -1.80 -5.59 -6.11
C ALA A 14 -1.26 -4.19 -5.82
N LEU A 15 -2.05 -3.17 -6.14
CA LEU A 15 -1.93 -1.84 -5.57
C LEU A 15 -2.79 -1.78 -4.30
N LEU A 16 -2.18 -1.45 -3.16
CA LEU A 16 -2.92 -1.22 -1.93
C LEU A 16 -3.53 0.19 -1.93
N ALA A 17 -4.83 0.26 -1.63
CA ALA A 17 -5.54 1.52 -1.45
C ALA A 17 -6.29 1.49 -0.13
N PHE A 18 -6.29 2.60 0.58
CA PHE A 18 -6.98 2.73 1.86
C PHE A 18 -8.02 3.83 1.80
N THR A 19 -9.18 3.56 2.38
CA THR A 19 -10.28 4.53 2.44
C THR A 19 -10.05 5.61 3.50
N SER A 20 -9.11 5.36 4.42
CA SER A 20 -8.72 6.32 5.45
C SER A 20 -7.24 6.22 5.81
N LEU A 21 -6.67 7.35 6.27
CA LEU A 21 -5.29 7.37 6.79
C LEU A 21 -5.13 6.43 8.00
N ARG A 22 -6.15 6.35 8.86
CA ARG A 22 -6.13 5.43 10.01
C ARG A 22 -6.02 3.97 9.56
N GLY A 23 -6.82 3.55 8.58
CA GLY A 23 -6.73 2.20 8.02
C GLY A 23 -5.36 1.90 7.42
N LEU A 24 -4.75 2.88 6.74
CA LEU A 24 -3.38 2.76 6.22
C LEU A 24 -2.37 2.56 7.36
N VAL A 25 -2.46 3.34 8.44
CA VAL A 25 -1.55 3.22 9.58
C VAL A 25 -1.75 1.88 10.31
N ASP A 26 -3.00 1.48 10.54
CA ASP A 26 -3.33 0.20 11.20
C ASP A 26 -2.88 -1.00 10.34
N GLY A 27 -2.96 -0.88 9.00
CA GLY A 27 -2.64 -1.94 8.04
C GLY A 27 -1.18 -2.03 7.60
N CYS A 28 -0.50 -0.89 7.42
CA CYS A 28 0.86 -0.82 6.87
C CYS A 28 1.89 -0.23 7.85
N GLY A 29 1.46 0.36 8.96
CA GLY A 29 2.33 1.04 9.91
C GLY A 29 2.48 2.54 9.67
N ASP A 30 2.88 3.27 10.72
CA ASP A 30 2.97 4.74 10.77
C ASP A 30 4.20 5.35 10.06
N GLY A 31 5.12 4.49 9.62
CA GLY A 31 6.28 4.82 8.80
C GLY A 31 6.06 4.56 7.31
N GLN A 32 4.88 4.05 6.90
CA GLN A 32 4.59 3.78 5.50
C GLN A 32 4.51 5.09 4.70
N ALA A 33 5.22 5.16 3.57
CA ALA A 33 5.07 6.26 2.62
C ALA A 33 3.76 6.11 1.85
N TRP A 34 3.02 7.21 1.69
CA TRP A 34 1.71 7.22 1.04
C TRP A 34 1.40 8.56 0.35
N VAL A 35 0.33 8.57 -0.46
CA VAL A 35 -0.19 9.77 -1.13
C VAL A 35 -1.72 9.76 -1.09
N ALA A 36 -2.34 10.92 -0.82
CA ALA A 36 -3.79 11.09 -0.97
C ALA A 36 -4.14 11.30 -2.44
N VAL A 37 -5.13 10.57 -2.92
CA VAL A 37 -5.66 10.70 -4.28
C VAL A 37 -7.19 10.72 -4.24
N ARG A 38 -7.83 11.26 -5.26
CA ARG A 38 -9.29 11.13 -5.43
C ARG A 38 -9.62 9.76 -6.00
N GLY A 39 -10.77 9.20 -5.61
CA GLY A 39 -11.19 7.87 -6.07
C GLY A 39 -11.21 7.70 -7.60
N HIS A 40 -11.59 8.73 -8.36
CA HIS A 40 -11.59 8.66 -9.82
C HIS A 40 -10.20 8.55 -10.46
N GLN A 41 -9.13 8.81 -9.71
CA GLN A 41 -7.76 8.69 -10.22
C GLN A 41 -7.21 7.27 -10.07
N LEU A 42 -7.93 6.38 -9.37
CA LEU A 42 -7.36 5.12 -8.93
C LEU A 42 -7.19 4.12 -10.07
N ASP A 43 -8.14 4.08 -11.02
CA ASP A 43 -8.03 3.23 -12.20
C ASP A 43 -6.84 3.63 -13.08
N ASP A 44 -6.63 4.93 -13.29
CA ASP A 44 -5.47 5.46 -14.00
C ASP A 44 -4.16 5.11 -13.26
N LEU A 45 -4.15 5.17 -11.93
CA LEU A 45 -2.98 4.84 -11.13
C LEU A 45 -2.64 3.34 -11.18
N ARG A 46 -3.65 2.46 -11.11
CA ARG A 46 -3.49 1.02 -11.30
C ARG A 46 -2.92 0.70 -12.68
N ALA A 47 -3.50 1.29 -13.73
CA ALA A 47 -3.04 1.06 -15.10
C ALA A 47 -1.57 1.51 -15.30
N ARG A 48 -1.21 2.68 -14.75
CA ARG A 48 0.16 3.22 -14.87
C ARG A 48 1.18 2.52 -13.99
N SER A 49 0.79 1.93 -12.87
CA SER A 49 1.71 1.16 -12.01
C SER A 49 1.97 -0.25 -12.54
N GLY A 50 1.13 -0.75 -13.46
CA GLY A 50 1.15 -2.14 -13.90
C GLY A 50 0.60 -3.10 -12.84
N ALA A 51 -0.35 -2.63 -12.03
CA ALA A 51 -1.06 -3.46 -11.08
C ALA A 51 -2.23 -4.17 -11.74
N ASP A 52 -2.36 -5.46 -11.48
CA ASP A 52 -3.46 -6.29 -11.95
C ASP A 52 -4.72 -6.04 -11.14
N VAL A 53 -4.60 -5.69 -9.86
CA VAL A 53 -5.74 -5.47 -8.96
C VAL A 53 -5.50 -4.31 -7.99
N ILE A 54 -6.58 -3.78 -7.44
CA ILE A 54 -6.55 -2.90 -6.28
C ILE A 54 -7.09 -3.70 -5.08
N LEU A 55 -6.31 -3.74 -4.00
CA LEU A 55 -6.77 -4.30 -2.74
C LEU A 55 -7.08 -3.17 -1.77
N TRP A 56 -8.33 -3.14 -1.33
CA TRP A 56 -8.85 -2.12 -0.42
C TRP A 56 -8.69 -2.53 1.03
N ASP A 57 -8.12 -1.62 1.82
CA ASP A 57 -8.00 -1.74 3.28
C ASP A 57 -7.38 -3.07 3.74
N ALA A 58 -6.52 -3.67 2.89
CA ALA A 58 -5.82 -4.91 3.19
C ALA A 58 -4.61 -4.65 4.08
N ALA A 59 -4.54 -5.33 5.21
CA ALA A 59 -3.42 -5.21 6.14
C ALA A 59 -2.23 -6.07 5.69
N LEU A 60 -1.03 -5.51 5.81
CA LEU A 60 0.20 -6.26 5.62
C LEU A 60 0.45 -7.21 6.81
N PRO A 61 1.18 -8.33 6.58
CA PRO A 61 1.78 -9.10 7.65
C PRO A 61 2.55 -8.19 8.60
N VAL A 62 2.50 -8.48 9.90
CA VAL A 62 3.05 -7.59 10.94
C VAL A 62 4.52 -7.27 10.70
N ASP A 63 5.31 -8.26 10.28
CA ASP A 63 6.76 -8.11 10.05
C ASP A 63 7.10 -7.24 8.83
N GLU A 64 6.11 -6.96 7.97
CA GLU A 64 6.27 -6.10 6.79
C GLU A 64 5.77 -4.67 7.02
N ARG A 65 5.15 -4.40 8.17
CA ARG A 65 4.65 -3.06 8.51
C ARG A 65 5.81 -2.14 8.85
N ARG A 66 5.82 -0.96 8.24
CA ARG A 66 6.86 0.04 8.48
C ARG A 66 6.47 0.90 9.68
N THR A 67 7.26 0.83 10.74
CA THR A 67 7.12 1.75 11.88
C THR A 67 8.11 2.90 11.76
N ARG A 68 7.69 4.11 12.15
CA ARG A 68 8.57 5.30 12.14
C ARG A 68 9.78 5.16 13.07
N TYR A 69 9.71 4.23 14.02
CA TYR A 69 10.74 3.92 15.01
C TYR A 69 11.64 2.73 14.65
N GLN A 70 11.73 2.32 13.37
CA GLN A 70 12.84 1.47 12.93
C GLN A 70 14.16 2.26 12.94
N GLU A 71 14.61 2.65 14.13
CA GLU A 71 15.99 3.07 14.37
C GLU A 71 16.87 1.81 14.44
N GLY A 72 17.84 1.73 13.51
CA GLY A 72 19.07 0.97 13.71
C GLY A 72 18.96 -0.56 13.71
N ALA A 73 18.64 -1.17 12.57
CA ALA A 73 19.24 -2.46 12.24
C ALA A 73 20.45 -2.17 11.35
N ARG A 74 21.62 -2.16 11.99
CA ARG A 74 22.93 -2.16 11.32
C ARG A 74 23.27 -3.58 10.87
#